data_AF-A0A0F9CNL8-F1
#
_entry.id   AF-A0A0F9CNL8-F1
#
_cell.length_a   1.000
_cell.length_b   1.000
_cell.length_c   1.000
_cell.angle_alpha   90.00
_cell.angle_beta   90.00
_cell.angle_gamma   90.00
#
_symmetry.space_group_name_H-M   'P 1'
#
loop_
_entity.id
_entity.type
_entity.pdbx_description
1 polymer ?
#
loop_
_entity_poly.entity_id
_entity_poly.type
_entity_poly.pdbx_seq_one_letter_code
_entity_poly.pdbx_strand_id
1 'polypeptide(L)'
;KKLTQEIIRILDRRFKKDEIPHVEQIQDIVEEVLILEGLVETAKAYILYREQRRRIREAVKVSEEAVDRIDKYLGKLDWEVQENANMAFSLQGLNRYGVSYIIKRYWLNKVYPKEVREAHQSGDFHIHNLDTLGPYCSGWDLYDLLIRGFGGVTGKVESKPAKHLRVVLGQMVNFLYTLQGEVAGAIAFSNFDTLLAPFIRYDNLTYKQVKQAFQEFLYNMAVPTRVGFQCPFTNITLDLKPSPSFANLPVIIGGKLQKETYAEFEEEMKVLNKAFYEVILEGDKTGKPFHFPIPTINITKDFPWDDPAYDLIFKASGKYGTNYFANYINSEMNPEDVRSMCCRLRLDLKELHNRGGGGLFGAGALTGSIGVVTIDLPRIGYLSKTKKDFFERLERVMDLAKESLEIKRKLLENFTEKGLYPYAKFYLEEVKKMRETYWGNHFSTIGLIGMNEALLNFMNKDMVSARG
;
A
#
# COMPACT_ATOMS: atom_id res chain seq x y z
N LYS A 1 10.83 -43.37 -32.21
CA LYS A 1 11.84 -44.37 -31.75
C LYS A 1 13.23 -43.75 -31.56
N LYS A 2 13.81 -43.09 -32.58
CA LYS A 2 15.13 -42.41 -32.46
C LYS A 2 15.16 -41.33 -31.36
N LEU A 3 14.20 -40.40 -31.37
CA LEU A 3 14.08 -39.34 -30.34
C LEU A 3 13.98 -39.89 -28.91
N THR A 4 13.17 -40.94 -28.73
CA THR A 4 12.98 -41.59 -27.42
C THR A 4 14.29 -42.18 -26.90
N GLN A 5 15.09 -42.81 -27.76
CA GLN A 5 16.39 -43.35 -27.38
C GLN A 5 17.37 -42.23 -26.99
N GLU A 6 17.31 -41.08 -27.67
CA GLU A 6 18.15 -39.93 -27.32
C GLU A 6 17.76 -39.34 -25.97
N ILE A 7 16.46 -39.18 -25.71
CA ILE A 7 15.94 -38.72 -24.41
C ILE A 7 16.38 -39.65 -23.28
N ILE A 8 16.25 -40.98 -23.47
CA ILE A 8 16.69 -41.98 -22.47
C ILE A 8 18.19 -41.86 -22.23
N ARG A 9 18.99 -41.73 -23.29
CA ARG A 9 20.45 -41.57 -23.16
C ARG A 9 20.82 -40.30 -22.38
N ILE A 10 20.09 -39.20 -22.58
CA ILE A 10 20.33 -37.96 -21.82
C ILE A 10 19.91 -38.14 -20.36
N LEU A 11 18.77 -38.77 -20.09
CA LEU A 11 18.32 -39.08 -18.73
C LEU A 11 19.36 -39.93 -17.98
N ASP A 12 19.84 -41.02 -18.58
CA ASP A 12 20.84 -41.92 -17.99
C ASP A 12 22.19 -41.23 -17.73
N ARG A 13 22.51 -40.17 -18.49
CA ARG A 13 23.73 -39.36 -18.29
C ARG A 13 23.56 -38.28 -17.23
N ARG A 14 22.37 -37.67 -17.15
CA ARG A 14 22.11 -36.48 -16.32
C ARG A 14 21.76 -36.85 -14.87
N PHE A 15 21.20 -38.04 -14.66
CA PHE A 15 20.78 -38.54 -13.35
C PHE A 15 21.64 -39.72 -12.91
N LYS A 16 21.99 -39.77 -11.62
CA LYS A 16 22.69 -40.93 -11.06
C LYS A 16 21.77 -42.14 -10.99
N LYS A 17 22.35 -43.35 -10.88
CA LYS A 17 21.60 -44.62 -10.87
C LYS A 17 20.52 -44.70 -9.79
N ASP A 18 20.69 -43.96 -8.69
CA ASP A 18 19.78 -43.92 -7.54
C ASP A 18 18.91 -42.65 -7.50
N GLU A 19 19.01 -41.78 -8.51
CA GLU A 19 18.32 -40.50 -8.59
C GLU A 19 17.13 -40.61 -9.53
N ILE A 20 15.91 -40.52 -8.99
CA ILE A 20 14.68 -40.61 -9.78
C ILE A 20 14.36 -39.22 -10.35
N PRO A 21 14.37 -39.02 -11.68
CA PRO A 21 14.06 -37.74 -12.27
C PRO A 21 12.60 -37.36 -12.05
N HIS A 22 12.36 -36.10 -11.68
CA HIS A 22 11.02 -35.53 -11.60
C HIS A 22 10.42 -35.37 -12.99
N VAL A 23 9.09 -35.41 -13.07
CA VAL A 23 8.33 -35.25 -14.32
C VAL A 23 8.75 -33.99 -15.08
N GLU A 24 8.95 -32.86 -14.40
CA GLU A 24 9.36 -31.61 -15.04
C GLU A 24 10.75 -31.71 -15.68
N GLN A 25 11.69 -32.43 -15.05
CA GLN A 25 13.03 -32.63 -15.59
C GLN A 25 13.02 -33.53 -16.84
N ILE A 26 12.16 -34.55 -16.85
CA ILE A 26 11.94 -35.38 -18.04
C ILE A 26 11.38 -34.51 -19.18
N GLN A 27 10.42 -33.65 -18.86
CA GLN A 27 9.81 -32.76 -19.84
C GLN A 27 10.80 -31.72 -20.40
N ASP A 28 11.70 -31.18 -19.57
CA ASP A 28 12.77 -30.28 -20.02
C ASP A 28 13.70 -30.97 -21.02
N ILE A 29 14.06 -32.23 -20.77
CA ILE A 29 14.91 -33.02 -21.69
C ILE A 29 14.17 -33.31 -23.00
N VAL A 30 12.86 -33.58 -22.95
CA VAL A 30 12.05 -33.77 -24.17
C VAL A 30 12.06 -32.50 -25.01
N GLU A 31 11.89 -31.33 -24.38
CA GLU A 31 11.96 -30.03 -25.06
C GLU A 31 13.33 -29.77 -25.68
N GLU A 32 14.41 -30.00 -24.92
CA GLU A 32 15.79 -29.85 -25.37
C GLU A 32 16.08 -30.71 -26.61
N VAL A 33 15.69 -32.00 -26.59
CA VAL A 33 15.87 -32.91 -27.72
C VAL A 33 15.06 -32.50 -28.94
N LEU A 34 13.82 -32.05 -28.76
CA LEU A 34 12.99 -31.59 -29.89
C LEU A 34 13.59 -30.35 -30.56
N ILE A 35 14.19 -29.43 -29.80
CA ILE A 35 14.86 -28.25 -30.33
C ILE A 35 16.15 -28.64 -31.06
N LEU A 36 16.99 -29.47 -30.44
CA LEU A 36 18.28 -29.89 -31.00
C LEU A 36 18.14 -30.69 -32.30
N GLU A 37 17.08 -31.47 -32.46
CA GLU A 37 16.79 -32.23 -33.68
C GLU A 37 16.06 -31.39 -34.75
N GLY A 38 15.91 -30.07 -34.54
CA GLY A 38 15.31 -29.15 -35.51
C GLY A 38 13.77 -29.23 -35.61
N LEU A 39 13.11 -29.90 -34.68
CA LEU A 39 11.65 -30.10 -34.66
C LEU A 39 10.93 -28.91 -33.98
N VAL A 40 11.18 -27.70 -34.50
CA VAL A 40 10.78 -26.44 -33.87
C VAL A 40 9.26 -26.33 -33.65
N GLU A 41 8.44 -26.75 -34.62
CA GLU A 41 6.98 -26.72 -34.48
C GLU A 41 6.47 -27.69 -33.41
N THR A 42 7.05 -28.90 -33.36
CA THR A 42 6.71 -29.91 -32.35
C THR A 42 7.17 -29.47 -30.96
N ALA A 43 8.35 -28.87 -30.84
CA ALA A 43 8.84 -28.29 -29.59
C ALA A 43 7.87 -27.21 -29.08
N LYS A 44 7.46 -26.25 -29.93
CA LYS A 44 6.49 -25.22 -29.56
C LYS A 44 5.14 -25.80 -29.12
N ALA A 45 4.60 -26.76 -29.86
CA ALA A 45 3.34 -27.42 -29.50
C ALA A 45 3.45 -28.18 -28.17
N TYR A 46 4.58 -28.84 -27.92
CA TYR A 46 4.87 -29.55 -26.68
C TYR A 46 4.97 -28.60 -25.47
N ILE A 47 5.69 -27.49 -25.63
CA ILE A 47 5.81 -26.42 -24.61
C ILE A 47 4.42 -25.89 -24.24
N LEU A 48 3.61 -25.55 -25.25
CA LEU A 48 2.24 -25.05 -25.03
C LEU A 48 1.34 -26.09 -24.36
N TYR A 49 1.41 -27.36 -24.77
CA TYR A 49 0.67 -28.46 -24.16
C TYR A 49 1.05 -28.66 -22.69
N ARG A 50 2.35 -28.67 -22.37
CA ARG A 50 2.86 -28.80 -21.00
C ARG A 50 2.36 -27.66 -20.13
N GLU A 51 2.46 -26.43 -20.61
CA GLU A 51 1.98 -25.26 -19.89
C GLU A 51 0.45 -25.33 -19.67
N GLN A 52 -0.32 -25.77 -20.67
CA GLN A 52 -1.77 -25.98 -20.50
C GLN A 52 -2.08 -27.05 -19.44
N ARG A 53 -1.40 -28.20 -19.48
CA ARG A 53 -1.60 -29.28 -18.49
C ARG A 53 -1.19 -28.85 -17.09
N ARG A 54 -0.08 -28.11 -16.97
CA ARG A 54 0.35 -27.50 -15.70
C ARG A 54 -0.73 -26.56 -15.15
N ARG A 55 -1.28 -25.66 -15.98
CA ARG A 55 -2.37 -24.75 -15.59
C ARG A 55 -3.62 -25.49 -15.11
N ILE A 56 -4.00 -26.60 -15.75
CA ILE A 56 -5.15 -27.42 -15.33
C ILE A 56 -4.87 -28.06 -13.97
N ARG A 57 -3.69 -28.69 -13.78
CA ARG A 57 -3.32 -29.30 -12.48
C ARG A 57 -3.29 -28.27 -11.35
N GLU A 58 -2.73 -27.10 -11.62
CA GLU A 58 -2.70 -26.00 -10.64
C GLU A 58 -4.12 -25.51 -10.31
N ALA A 59 -5.02 -25.39 -11.28
CA ALA A 59 -6.40 -24.96 -11.03
C ALA A 59 -7.17 -25.96 -10.15
N VAL A 60 -7.05 -27.27 -10.43
CA VAL A 60 -7.66 -28.33 -9.60
C VAL A 60 -7.13 -28.28 -8.18
N LYS A 61 -5.80 -28.20 -8.03
CA LYS A 61 -5.14 -28.11 -6.72
C LYS A 61 -5.59 -26.88 -5.93
N VAL A 62 -5.66 -25.71 -6.56
CA VAL A 62 -6.13 -24.48 -5.90
C VAL A 62 -7.58 -24.62 -5.46
N SER A 63 -8.44 -25.28 -6.24
CA SER A 63 -9.83 -25.53 -5.88
C SER A 63 -9.96 -26.43 -4.66
N GLU A 64 -9.24 -27.55 -4.62
CA GLU A 64 -9.25 -28.48 -3.47
C GLU A 64 -8.68 -27.82 -2.21
N GLU A 65 -7.54 -27.12 -2.33
CA GLU A 65 -6.91 -26.40 -1.22
C GLU A 65 -7.77 -25.24 -0.71
N ALA A 66 -8.56 -24.58 -1.57
CA ALA A 66 -9.47 -23.52 -1.16
C ALA A 66 -10.62 -24.06 -0.29
N VAL A 67 -11.14 -25.25 -0.60
CA VAL A 67 -12.17 -25.91 0.22
C VAL A 67 -11.59 -26.33 1.57
N ASP A 68 -10.43 -26.99 1.58
CA ASP A 68 -9.74 -27.38 2.81
C ASP A 68 -9.40 -26.17 3.71
N ARG A 69 -9.04 -25.03 3.12
CA ARG A 69 -8.82 -23.78 3.86
C ARG A 69 -10.07 -23.26 4.56
N ILE A 70 -11.26 -23.41 3.96
CA ILE A 70 -12.52 -23.03 4.60
C ILE A 70 -12.72 -23.88 5.86
N ASP A 71 -12.53 -25.20 5.74
CA ASP A 71 -12.66 -26.12 6.88
C ASP A 71 -11.65 -25.81 7.98
N LYS A 72 -10.40 -25.53 7.63
CA LYS A 72 -9.35 -25.11 8.57
C LYS A 72 -9.67 -23.81 9.29
N TYR A 73 -10.20 -22.81 8.58
CA TYR A 73 -10.62 -21.56 9.20
C TYR A 73 -11.77 -21.79 10.18
N LEU A 74 -12.79 -22.55 9.78
CA LEU A 74 -13.94 -22.91 10.63
C LEU A 74 -13.51 -23.70 11.88
N GLY A 75 -12.53 -24.59 11.73
CA GLY A 75 -11.92 -25.34 12.82
C GLY A 75 -10.92 -24.54 13.67
N LYS A 76 -10.55 -23.31 13.25
CA LYS A 76 -9.46 -22.49 13.85
C LYS A 76 -8.11 -23.23 13.90
N LEU A 77 -7.83 -24.07 12.90
CA LEU A 77 -6.68 -24.97 12.87
C LEU A 77 -5.48 -24.40 12.10
N ASP A 78 -5.60 -23.21 11.51
CA ASP A 78 -4.55 -22.58 10.70
C ASP A 78 -3.96 -21.35 11.40
N TRP A 79 -2.63 -21.27 11.45
CA TRP A 79 -1.91 -20.16 12.06
C TRP A 79 -2.10 -18.86 11.25
N GLU A 80 -2.36 -18.95 9.93
CA GLU A 80 -2.63 -17.77 9.09
C GLU A 80 -3.92 -17.04 9.54
N VAL A 81 -4.80 -17.70 10.29
CA VAL A 81 -5.96 -17.05 10.94
C VAL A 81 -5.51 -16.02 11.99
N GLN A 82 -4.32 -16.21 12.58
CA GLN A 82 -3.74 -15.32 13.58
C GLN A 82 -2.66 -14.37 13.01
N GLU A 83 -2.27 -14.50 11.74
CA GLU A 83 -1.24 -13.65 11.11
C GLU A 83 -1.65 -12.17 11.11
N ASN A 84 -2.95 -11.88 10.95
CA ASN A 84 -3.47 -10.53 10.97
C ASN A 84 -4.13 -10.22 12.33
N ALA A 85 -3.40 -9.54 13.20
CA ALA A 85 -3.85 -9.15 14.54
C ALA A 85 -5.15 -8.32 14.55
N ASN A 86 -5.52 -7.70 13.42
CA ASN A 86 -6.75 -6.93 13.29
C ASN A 86 -7.97 -7.78 12.89
N MET A 87 -7.79 -9.06 12.51
CA MET A 87 -8.87 -9.93 12.04
C MET A 87 -9.41 -10.80 13.17
N ALA A 88 -10.72 -10.75 13.39
CA ALA A 88 -11.44 -11.64 14.29
C ALA A 88 -12.13 -12.77 13.52
N PHE A 89 -12.25 -13.94 14.16
CA PHE A 89 -13.05 -15.05 13.64
C PHE A 89 -14.48 -14.58 13.36
N SER A 90 -14.81 -14.47 12.08
CA SER A 90 -16.09 -13.98 11.59
C SER A 90 -16.33 -14.48 10.16
N LEU A 91 -17.57 -14.38 9.68
CA LEU A 91 -17.92 -14.66 8.28
C LEU A 91 -17.16 -13.73 7.31
N GLN A 92 -16.99 -12.46 7.67
CA GLN A 92 -16.21 -11.51 6.87
C GLN A 92 -14.73 -11.89 6.83
N GLY A 93 -14.19 -12.37 7.95
CA GLY A 93 -12.85 -12.93 8.02
C GLY A 93 -12.68 -14.17 7.14
N LEU A 94 -13.69 -15.06 7.10
CA LEU A 94 -13.69 -16.25 6.24
C LEU A 94 -13.68 -15.87 4.75
N ASN A 95 -14.55 -14.95 4.34
CA ASN A 95 -14.62 -14.46 2.96
C ASN A 95 -13.28 -13.89 2.51
N ARG A 96 -12.65 -13.07 3.37
CA ARG A 96 -11.31 -12.55 3.11
C ARG A 96 -10.29 -13.68 3.01
N TYR A 97 -10.26 -14.59 3.98
CA TYR A 97 -9.30 -15.68 4.04
C TYR A 97 -9.28 -16.54 2.76
N GLY A 98 -10.46 -16.94 2.28
CA GLY A 98 -10.59 -17.71 1.04
C GLY A 98 -10.20 -16.92 -0.21
N VAL A 99 -10.69 -15.68 -0.34
CA VAL A 99 -10.41 -14.83 -1.51
C VAL A 99 -8.92 -14.46 -1.59
N SER A 100 -8.31 -14.10 -0.47
CA SER A 100 -6.89 -13.76 -0.38
C SER A 100 -5.99 -14.90 -0.84
N TYR A 101 -6.34 -16.15 -0.53
CA TYR A 101 -5.63 -17.33 -1.03
C TYR A 101 -5.66 -17.43 -2.55
N ILE A 102 -6.86 -17.29 -3.13
CA ILE A 102 -7.08 -17.38 -4.58
C ILE A 102 -6.32 -16.26 -5.31
N ILE A 103 -6.41 -15.02 -4.81
CA ILE A 103 -5.71 -13.87 -5.41
C ILE A 103 -4.19 -14.04 -5.33
N LYS A 104 -3.65 -14.52 -4.21
CA LYS A 104 -2.21 -14.81 -4.06
C LYS A 104 -1.73 -15.84 -5.09
N ARG A 105 -2.52 -16.91 -5.31
CA ARG A 105 -2.22 -17.91 -6.35
C ARG A 105 -2.33 -17.34 -7.76
N TYR A 106 -3.31 -16.47 -8.01
CA TYR A 106 -3.42 -15.77 -9.30
C TYR A 106 -2.18 -14.93 -9.59
N TRP A 107 -1.72 -14.11 -8.63
CA TRP A 107 -0.49 -13.34 -8.78
C TRP A 107 0.71 -14.24 -9.11
N LEU A 108 0.96 -15.26 -8.28
CA LEU A 108 2.17 -16.08 -8.40
C LEU A 108 2.18 -17.00 -9.62
N ASN A 109 1.02 -17.52 -10.04
CA ASN A 109 0.95 -18.55 -11.08
C ASN A 109 0.51 -18.00 -12.44
N LYS A 110 -0.24 -16.89 -12.48
CA LYS A 110 -0.75 -16.31 -13.74
C LYS A 110 -0.07 -15.01 -14.12
N VAL A 111 0.32 -14.19 -13.15
CA VAL A 111 0.87 -12.86 -13.43
C VAL A 111 2.39 -12.87 -13.46
N TYR A 112 3.01 -13.38 -12.39
CA TYR A 112 4.46 -13.32 -12.25
C TYR A 112 5.18 -14.43 -13.02
N PRO A 113 6.35 -14.13 -13.61
CA PRO A 113 7.21 -15.13 -14.22
C PRO A 113 7.75 -16.09 -13.15
N LYS A 114 8.33 -17.21 -13.62
CA LYS A 114 8.76 -18.31 -12.74
C LYS A 114 9.80 -17.85 -11.73
N GLU A 115 10.75 -17.04 -12.17
CA GLU A 115 11.89 -16.53 -11.43
C GLU A 115 11.43 -15.64 -10.26
N VAL A 116 10.47 -14.74 -10.51
CA VAL A 116 9.86 -13.89 -9.47
C VAL A 116 9.08 -14.72 -8.45
N ARG A 117 8.30 -15.70 -8.92
CA ARG A 117 7.56 -16.62 -8.02
C ARG A 117 8.53 -17.42 -7.15
N GLU A 118 9.59 -17.96 -7.73
CA GLU A 118 10.58 -18.76 -7.01
C GLU A 118 11.34 -17.93 -5.99
N ALA A 119 11.77 -16.71 -6.35
CA ALA A 119 12.42 -15.79 -5.41
C ALA A 119 11.52 -15.41 -4.22
N HIS A 120 10.21 -15.26 -4.45
CA HIS A 120 9.25 -15.07 -3.37
C HIS A 120 9.09 -16.31 -2.48
N GLN A 121 9.01 -17.49 -3.10
CA GLN A 121 8.79 -18.76 -2.39
C GLN A 121 10.03 -19.26 -1.64
N SER A 122 11.22 -18.98 -2.15
CA SER A 122 12.51 -19.33 -1.54
C SER A 122 12.90 -18.41 -0.38
N GLY A 123 12.21 -17.27 -0.25
CA GLY A 123 12.55 -16.22 0.70
C GLY A 123 13.74 -15.35 0.28
N ASP A 124 14.09 -15.30 -1.01
CA ASP A 124 15.08 -14.33 -1.50
C ASP A 124 14.54 -12.88 -1.38
N PHE A 125 13.24 -12.70 -1.61
CA PHE A 125 12.50 -11.50 -1.23
C PHE A 125 11.05 -11.83 -0.84
N HIS A 126 10.36 -10.86 -0.25
CA HIS A 126 8.93 -10.93 0.04
C HIS A 126 8.15 -9.92 -0.80
N ILE A 127 7.19 -10.38 -1.61
CA ILE A 127 6.24 -9.51 -2.31
C ILE A 127 5.05 -9.26 -1.37
N HIS A 128 4.86 -8.01 -0.98
CA HIS A 128 3.80 -7.64 -0.04
C HIS A 128 2.42 -7.60 -0.69
N ASN A 129 1.40 -7.88 0.11
CA ASN A 129 -0.02 -7.74 -0.24
C ASN A 129 -0.45 -8.49 -1.50
N LEU A 130 0.02 -9.72 -1.66
CA LEU A 130 -0.51 -10.64 -2.67
C LEU A 130 -1.96 -11.08 -2.40
N ASP A 131 -2.53 -10.70 -1.26
CA ASP A 131 -3.92 -10.95 -0.88
C ASP A 131 -4.93 -10.06 -1.61
N THR A 132 -4.48 -8.99 -2.26
CA THR A 132 -5.33 -8.02 -2.97
C THR A 132 -4.84 -7.84 -4.41
N LEU A 133 -5.78 -7.80 -5.36
CA LEU A 133 -5.49 -7.47 -6.76
C LEU A 133 -5.56 -5.95 -6.96
N GLY A 134 -4.61 -5.23 -6.37
CA GLY A 134 -4.61 -3.76 -6.33
C GLY A 134 -3.26 -3.15 -5.96
N PRO A 135 -3.13 -1.81 -5.99
CA PRO A 135 -1.96 -1.09 -5.50
C PRO A 135 -1.75 -1.31 -4.00
N TYR A 136 -0.54 -1.00 -3.52
CA TYR A 136 -0.21 -1.14 -2.10
C TYR A 136 -0.92 -0.08 -1.26
N CYS A 137 -0.72 1.21 -1.53
CA CYS A 137 -1.33 2.27 -0.72
C CYS A 137 -1.52 3.56 -1.53
N SER A 138 -2.39 4.46 -1.07
CA SER A 138 -2.70 5.70 -1.79
C SER A 138 -3.14 6.83 -0.85
N GLY A 139 -2.48 7.98 -0.94
CA GLY A 139 -2.97 9.25 -0.43
C GLY A 139 -3.94 9.89 -1.44
N TRP A 140 -5.03 10.44 -0.95
CA TRP A 140 -6.09 11.05 -1.75
C TRP A 140 -6.12 12.56 -1.51
N ASP A 141 -6.66 13.28 -2.49
CA ASP A 141 -6.78 14.74 -2.43
C ASP A 141 -8.12 15.15 -1.81
N LEU A 142 -8.06 15.68 -0.59
CA LEU A 142 -9.23 16.20 0.09
C LEU A 142 -9.75 17.47 -0.59
N TYR A 143 -8.90 18.29 -1.19
CA TYR A 143 -9.30 19.49 -1.93
C TYR A 143 -10.17 19.11 -3.14
N ASP A 144 -9.81 18.05 -3.85
CA ASP A 144 -10.60 17.51 -4.95
C ASP A 144 -11.97 16.98 -4.48
N LEU A 145 -12.01 16.29 -3.33
CA LEU A 145 -13.29 15.87 -2.71
C LEU A 145 -14.16 17.09 -2.33
N LEU A 146 -13.56 18.19 -1.85
CA LEU A 146 -14.28 19.43 -1.53
C LEU A 146 -14.85 20.14 -2.77
N ILE A 147 -14.22 19.99 -3.95
CA ILE A 147 -14.69 20.56 -5.21
C ILE A 147 -15.75 19.69 -5.88
N ARG A 148 -15.48 18.39 -6.01
CA ARG A 148 -16.30 17.48 -6.84
C ARG A 148 -17.37 16.75 -6.03
N GLY A 149 -17.18 16.61 -4.72
CA GLY A 149 -18.00 15.73 -3.89
C GLY A 149 -17.63 14.26 -4.09
N PHE A 150 -18.45 13.37 -3.51
CA PHE A 150 -18.21 11.93 -3.57
C PHE A 150 -19.01 11.27 -4.70
N GLY A 151 -18.36 10.69 -5.70
CA GLY A 151 -19.05 10.09 -6.85
C GLY A 151 -18.15 9.59 -7.96
N GLY A 152 -18.64 9.64 -9.20
CA GLY A 152 -17.87 9.33 -10.41
C GLY A 152 -18.03 7.91 -10.95
N VAL A 153 -18.99 7.14 -10.42
CA VAL A 153 -19.19 5.73 -10.78
C VAL A 153 -20.60 5.51 -11.30
N THR A 154 -20.71 5.13 -12.57
CA THR A 154 -21.98 4.87 -13.25
C THR A 154 -22.86 3.89 -12.48
N GLY A 155 -24.11 4.29 -12.22
CA GLY A 155 -25.09 3.46 -11.51
C GLY A 155 -24.91 3.41 -9.99
N LYS A 156 -24.02 4.21 -9.41
CA LYS A 156 -23.89 4.42 -7.96
C LYS A 156 -24.44 5.80 -7.57
N VAL A 157 -24.84 5.92 -6.31
CA VAL A 157 -25.32 7.20 -5.76
C VAL A 157 -24.13 8.13 -5.56
N GLU A 158 -24.31 9.39 -5.92
CA GLU A 158 -23.30 10.44 -5.79
C GLU A 158 -23.77 11.52 -4.80
N SER A 159 -22.80 12.17 -4.14
CA SER A 159 -23.01 13.26 -3.19
C SER A 159 -22.42 14.54 -3.74
N LYS A 160 -23.22 15.62 -3.70
CA LYS A 160 -22.73 16.96 -4.01
C LYS A 160 -21.63 17.38 -3.01
N PRO A 161 -20.75 18.32 -3.40
CA PRO A 161 -19.79 18.93 -2.50
C PRO A 161 -20.40 19.39 -1.17
N ALA A 162 -19.73 19.07 -0.07
CA ALA A 162 -20.20 19.36 1.27
C ALA A 162 -20.23 20.87 1.56
N LYS A 163 -21.29 21.33 2.23
CA LYS A 163 -21.48 22.73 2.66
C LYS A 163 -21.24 22.95 4.16
N HIS A 164 -21.23 21.89 4.94
CA HIS A 164 -21.20 21.93 6.41
C HIS A 164 -20.16 20.94 6.95
N LEU A 165 -19.56 21.24 8.10
CA LEU A 165 -18.47 20.45 8.70
C LEU A 165 -18.84 18.97 8.88
N ARG A 166 -20.02 18.70 9.44
CA ARG A 166 -20.49 17.31 9.65
C ARG A 166 -20.68 16.55 8.34
N VAL A 167 -21.11 17.24 7.29
CA VAL A 167 -21.36 16.63 5.98
C VAL A 167 -20.04 16.24 5.33
N VAL A 168 -19.01 17.11 5.38
CA VAL A 168 -17.69 16.76 4.83
C VAL A 168 -17.06 15.61 5.61
N LEU A 169 -17.11 15.64 6.95
CA LEU A 169 -16.58 14.54 7.78
C LEU A 169 -17.27 13.20 7.44
N GLY A 170 -18.60 13.20 7.26
CA GLY A 170 -19.34 12.01 6.83
C GLY A 170 -18.99 11.54 5.42
N GLN A 171 -18.79 12.47 4.48
CA GLN A 171 -18.31 12.13 3.13
C GLN A 171 -16.89 11.56 3.16
N MET A 172 -16.00 12.09 3.99
CA MET A 172 -14.64 11.57 4.16
C MET A 172 -14.64 10.14 4.69
N VAL A 173 -15.48 9.82 5.67
CA VAL A 173 -15.68 8.44 6.15
C VAL A 173 -16.07 7.57 4.96
N ASN A 174 -17.16 7.89 4.25
CA ASN A 174 -17.63 7.08 3.12
C ASN A 174 -16.58 6.95 2.01
N PHE A 175 -15.85 8.03 1.73
CA PHE A 175 -14.76 8.04 0.75
C PHE A 175 -13.66 7.05 1.15
N LEU A 176 -13.14 7.17 2.37
CA LEU A 176 -12.04 6.35 2.85
C LEU A 176 -12.43 4.88 2.90
N TYR A 177 -13.61 4.53 3.43
CA TYR A 177 -14.09 3.15 3.43
C TYR A 177 -14.24 2.57 2.02
N THR A 178 -14.75 3.37 1.09
CA THR A 178 -14.96 2.92 -0.29
C THR A 178 -13.64 2.68 -1.01
N LEU A 179 -12.72 3.65 -0.95
CA LEU A 179 -11.45 3.62 -1.68
C LEU A 179 -10.45 2.65 -1.04
N GLN A 180 -10.58 2.37 0.27
CA GLN A 180 -9.87 1.27 0.92
C GLN A 180 -10.18 -0.09 0.27
N GLY A 181 -11.34 -0.25 -0.37
CA GLY A 181 -11.70 -1.46 -1.11
C GLY A 181 -10.93 -1.66 -2.40
N GLU A 182 -10.30 -0.60 -2.92
CA GLU A 182 -9.54 -0.62 -4.19
C GLU A 182 -8.01 -0.62 -3.96
N VAL A 183 -7.55 -0.56 -2.71
CA VAL A 183 -6.12 -0.59 -2.34
C VAL A 183 -5.87 -1.58 -1.19
N ALA A 184 -4.69 -2.19 -1.14
CA ALA A 184 -4.43 -3.24 -0.16
C ALA A 184 -4.15 -2.72 1.26
N GLY A 185 -3.33 -1.67 1.34
CA GLY A 185 -2.76 -1.07 2.54
C GLY A 185 -3.42 0.26 2.88
N ALA A 186 -2.63 1.21 3.38
CA ALA A 186 -3.17 2.44 3.95
C ALA A 186 -3.71 3.41 2.91
N ILE A 187 -4.69 4.20 3.34
CA ILE A 187 -5.19 5.36 2.63
C ILE A 187 -5.03 6.61 3.48
N ALA A 188 -4.83 7.76 2.85
CA ALA A 188 -4.56 8.98 3.59
C ALA A 188 -5.25 10.21 3.02
N PHE A 189 -5.54 11.17 3.88
CA PHE A 189 -5.76 12.56 3.47
C PHE A 189 -4.65 13.45 4.01
N SER A 190 -4.15 14.33 3.15
CA SER A 190 -3.24 15.40 3.53
C SER A 190 -4.03 16.67 3.88
N ASN A 191 -3.40 17.60 4.60
CA ASN A 191 -3.93 18.94 4.85
C ASN A 191 -5.30 18.94 5.55
N PHE A 192 -5.51 17.99 6.47
CA PHE A 192 -6.80 17.72 7.06
C PHE A 192 -7.36 18.91 7.84
N ASP A 193 -6.54 19.52 8.70
CA ASP A 193 -6.93 20.68 9.49
C ASP A 193 -7.04 21.95 8.65
N THR A 194 -6.10 22.20 7.73
CA THR A 194 -6.15 23.34 6.80
C THR A 194 -7.44 23.36 5.98
N LEU A 195 -7.80 22.22 5.37
CA LEU A 195 -8.94 22.15 4.44
C LEU A 195 -10.31 22.11 5.15
N LEU A 196 -10.36 21.69 6.42
CA LEU A 196 -11.60 21.58 7.18
C LEU A 196 -11.89 22.77 8.10
N ALA A 197 -10.86 23.50 8.54
CA ALA A 197 -11.00 24.66 9.42
C ALA A 197 -12.01 25.72 8.91
N PRO A 198 -12.09 26.05 7.60
CA PRO A 198 -13.06 27.04 7.12
C PRO A 198 -14.51 26.71 7.45
N PHE A 199 -14.90 25.43 7.43
CA PHE A 199 -16.27 25.03 7.75
C PHE A 199 -16.70 25.45 9.16
N ILE A 200 -15.77 25.57 10.12
CA ILE A 200 -16.06 26.00 11.50
C ILE A 200 -16.60 27.44 11.49
N ARG A 201 -15.94 28.35 10.76
CA ARG A 201 -16.34 29.75 10.66
C ARG A 201 -17.63 29.91 9.84
N TYR A 202 -17.72 29.26 8.68
CA TYR A 202 -18.89 29.40 7.79
C TYR A 202 -20.17 28.83 8.39
N ASP A 203 -20.08 27.77 9.20
CA ASP A 203 -21.22 27.22 9.93
C ASP A 203 -21.49 27.96 11.26
N ASN A 204 -20.64 28.93 11.64
CA ASN A 204 -20.67 29.64 12.93
C ASN A 204 -20.75 28.67 14.12
N LEU A 205 -19.87 27.66 14.14
CA LEU A 205 -19.94 26.59 15.13
C LEU A 205 -19.34 27.02 16.47
N THR A 206 -20.05 26.67 17.54
CA THR A 206 -19.47 26.69 18.88
C THR A 206 -18.47 25.55 19.06
N TYR A 207 -17.51 25.72 19.99
CA TYR A 207 -16.55 24.67 20.33
C TYR A 207 -17.20 23.31 20.64
N LYS A 208 -18.32 23.32 21.38
CA LYS A 208 -19.07 22.10 21.71
C LYS A 208 -19.58 21.38 20.45
N GLN A 209 -20.03 22.12 19.44
CA GLN A 209 -20.48 21.54 18.17
C GLN A 209 -19.31 21.00 17.34
N VAL A 210 -18.16 21.68 17.34
CA VAL A 210 -16.94 21.20 16.67
C VAL A 210 -16.46 19.89 17.30
N LYS A 211 -16.35 19.85 18.65
CA LYS A 211 -16.00 18.62 19.38
C LYS A 211 -16.98 17.47 19.10
N GLN A 212 -18.28 17.75 19.09
CA GLN A 212 -19.29 16.75 18.76
C GLN A 212 -19.11 16.20 17.34
N ALA A 213 -18.78 17.04 16.37
CA ALA A 213 -18.54 16.61 14.99
C ALA A 213 -17.31 15.69 14.88
N PHE A 214 -16.23 15.98 15.60
CA PHE A 214 -15.05 15.11 15.63
C PHE A 214 -15.28 13.82 16.42
N GLN A 215 -16.11 13.83 17.45
CA GLN A 215 -16.57 12.61 18.11
C GLN A 215 -17.33 11.71 17.14
N GLU A 216 -18.30 12.27 16.40
CA GLU A 216 -19.02 11.54 15.36
C GLU A 216 -18.05 10.97 14.32
N PHE A 217 -17.09 11.76 13.84
CA PHE A 217 -16.09 11.32 12.87
C PHE A 217 -15.22 10.16 13.39
N LEU A 218 -14.60 10.31 14.56
CA LEU A 218 -13.71 9.29 15.13
C LEU A 218 -14.44 7.98 15.42
N TYR A 219 -15.67 8.06 15.92
CA TYR A 219 -16.47 6.86 16.15
C TYR A 219 -16.74 6.12 14.84
N ASN A 220 -17.11 6.82 13.78
CA ASN A 220 -17.35 6.18 12.48
C ASN A 220 -16.07 5.62 11.83
N MET A 221 -14.92 6.29 12.02
CA MET A 221 -13.62 5.78 11.55
C MET A 221 -13.15 4.54 12.33
N ALA A 222 -13.58 4.39 13.58
CA ALA A 222 -13.19 3.29 14.46
C ALA A 222 -14.13 2.06 14.39
N VAL A 223 -15.16 2.06 13.53
CA VAL A 223 -16.06 0.90 13.37
C VAL A 223 -15.48 -0.09 12.35
N PRO A 224 -15.32 -1.38 12.68
CA PRO A 224 -14.70 -2.35 11.76
C PRO A 224 -15.65 -2.85 10.66
N THR A 225 -16.00 -2.01 9.68
CA THR A 225 -16.90 -2.37 8.58
C THR A 225 -16.19 -2.85 7.30
N ARG A 226 -14.85 -2.84 7.24
CA ARG A 226 -14.08 -3.40 6.11
C ARG A 226 -14.26 -4.91 6.00
N VAL A 227 -14.12 -5.45 4.79
CA VAL A 227 -13.97 -6.90 4.54
C VAL A 227 -12.86 -7.47 5.44
N GLY A 228 -13.19 -8.53 6.18
CA GLY A 228 -12.34 -9.07 7.24
C GLY A 228 -12.62 -8.51 8.64
N PHE A 229 -13.64 -7.67 8.82
CA PHE A 229 -14.03 -7.06 10.11
C PHE A 229 -12.90 -6.21 10.71
N GLN A 230 -12.35 -5.32 9.89
CA GLN A 230 -11.25 -4.42 10.24
C GLN A 230 -11.67 -2.96 10.07
N CYS A 231 -11.04 -2.06 10.82
CA CYS A 231 -11.08 -0.65 10.50
C CYS A 231 -10.21 -0.38 9.26
N PRO A 232 -10.53 0.64 8.44
CA PRO A 232 -9.70 1.06 7.33
C PRO A 232 -8.38 1.61 7.88
N PHE A 233 -7.26 1.20 7.28
CA PHE A 233 -5.97 1.71 7.71
C PHE A 233 -5.84 3.13 7.16
N THR A 234 -6.12 4.11 8.02
CA THR A 234 -6.25 5.50 7.59
C THR A 234 -5.24 6.39 8.28
N ASN A 235 -4.69 7.32 7.51
CA ASN A 235 -3.78 8.36 8.00
C ASN A 235 -4.36 9.73 7.66
N ILE A 236 -4.17 10.69 8.55
CA ILE A 236 -4.42 12.11 8.27
C ILE A 236 -3.17 12.91 8.59
N THR A 237 -2.87 13.92 7.77
CA THR A 237 -1.77 14.84 8.04
C THR A 237 -2.34 16.15 8.56
N LEU A 238 -1.80 16.61 9.70
CA LEU A 238 -2.12 17.89 10.33
C LEU A 238 -0.99 18.89 10.05
N ASP A 239 -1.33 20.02 9.44
CA ASP A 239 -0.36 21.06 9.10
C ASP A 239 -0.08 22.01 10.27
N LEU A 240 -1.04 22.16 11.18
CA LEU A 240 -1.10 23.08 12.33
C LEU A 240 -1.19 24.56 11.96
N LYS A 241 -0.61 24.93 10.81
CA LYS A 241 -0.73 26.24 10.15
C LYS A 241 -0.85 26.05 8.64
N PRO A 242 -1.54 26.95 7.92
CA PRO A 242 -1.65 26.84 6.47
C PRO A 242 -0.25 26.85 5.81
N SER A 243 0.04 25.83 5.00
CA SER A 243 1.32 25.81 4.27
C SER A 243 1.34 26.89 3.18
N PRO A 244 2.53 27.40 2.79
CA PRO A 244 2.64 28.36 1.68
C PRO A 244 1.85 27.99 0.42
N SER A 245 1.81 26.69 0.06
CA SER A 245 1.03 26.17 -1.07
C SER A 245 -0.49 26.39 -0.98
N PHE A 246 -1.05 26.44 0.24
CA PHE A 246 -2.48 26.63 0.47
C PHE A 246 -2.83 28.03 0.99
N ALA A 247 -1.91 28.72 1.67
CA ALA A 247 -2.15 29.96 2.38
C ALA A 247 -2.89 31.01 1.52
N ASN A 248 -2.46 31.19 0.26
CA ASN A 248 -3.03 32.16 -0.66
C ASN A 248 -4.18 31.63 -1.52
N LEU A 249 -4.53 30.35 -1.38
CA LEU A 249 -5.65 29.77 -2.13
C LEU A 249 -6.98 30.17 -1.48
N PRO A 250 -8.02 30.45 -2.29
CA PRO A 250 -9.35 30.69 -1.77
C PRO A 250 -9.90 29.42 -1.10
N VAL A 251 -10.62 29.59 0.00
CA VAL A 251 -11.27 28.46 0.69
C VAL A 251 -12.41 27.89 -0.14
N ILE A 252 -12.70 26.60 0.04
CA ILE A 252 -13.79 25.92 -0.66
C ILE A 252 -14.92 25.60 0.31
N ILE A 253 -16.13 26.07 -0.02
CA ILE A 253 -17.36 25.68 0.68
C ILE A 253 -18.41 25.30 -0.37
N GLY A 254 -18.98 24.10 -0.26
CA GLY A 254 -20.01 23.62 -1.19
C GLY A 254 -19.56 23.54 -2.64
N GLY A 255 -18.28 23.23 -2.88
CA GLY A 255 -17.68 23.15 -4.22
C GLY A 255 -17.42 24.51 -4.87
N LYS A 256 -17.48 25.61 -4.12
CA LYS A 256 -17.25 26.96 -4.62
C LYS A 256 -16.10 27.64 -3.88
N LEU A 257 -15.23 28.28 -4.65
CA LEU A 257 -14.21 29.18 -4.13
C LEU A 257 -14.88 30.39 -3.45
N GLN A 258 -14.37 30.78 -2.29
CA GLN A 258 -14.82 31.95 -1.54
C GLN A 258 -13.81 33.10 -1.69
N LYS A 259 -14.09 34.23 -1.03
CA LYS A 259 -13.22 35.42 -1.09
C LYS A 259 -12.02 35.29 -0.15
N GLU A 260 -12.27 34.67 1.00
CA GLU A 260 -11.31 34.43 2.05
C GLU A 260 -10.33 33.34 1.64
N THR A 261 -9.10 33.46 2.13
CA THR A 261 -7.98 32.54 1.86
C THR A 261 -7.67 31.67 3.05
N TYR A 262 -7.04 30.50 2.86
CA TYR A 262 -6.71 29.61 3.97
C TYR A 262 -5.80 30.24 5.03
N ALA A 263 -4.97 31.23 4.67
CA ALA A 263 -4.15 32.00 5.62
C ALA A 263 -4.98 32.65 6.74
N GLU A 264 -6.26 32.94 6.50
CA GLU A 264 -7.13 33.63 7.45
C GLU A 264 -7.75 32.71 8.51
N PHE A 265 -7.50 31.39 8.48
CA PHE A 265 -8.21 30.38 9.30
C PHE A 265 -7.33 29.65 10.33
N GLU A 266 -6.18 30.21 10.69
CA GLU A 266 -5.26 29.59 11.67
C GLU A 266 -5.94 29.36 13.03
N GLU A 267 -6.77 30.29 13.50
CA GLU A 267 -7.48 30.16 14.78
C GLU A 267 -8.52 29.03 14.74
N GLU A 268 -9.24 28.85 13.63
CA GLU A 268 -10.13 27.71 13.42
C GLU A 268 -9.35 26.38 13.33
N MET A 269 -8.14 26.38 12.77
CA MET A 269 -7.27 25.20 12.79
C MET A 269 -6.87 24.83 14.23
N LYS A 270 -6.56 25.80 15.09
CA LYS A 270 -6.29 25.55 16.52
C LYS A 270 -7.52 24.98 17.23
N VAL A 271 -8.71 25.54 16.98
CA VAL A 271 -9.99 25.03 17.50
C VAL A 271 -10.24 23.60 17.06
N LEU A 272 -10.01 23.31 15.78
CA LEU A 272 -10.14 21.98 15.18
C LEU A 272 -9.21 20.98 15.86
N ASN A 273 -7.91 21.28 15.89
CA ASN A 273 -6.89 20.41 16.46
C ASN A 273 -7.15 20.13 17.95
N LYS A 274 -7.51 21.17 18.72
CA LYS A 274 -7.88 21.00 20.14
C LYS A 274 -9.08 20.06 20.30
N ALA A 275 -10.17 20.29 19.55
CA ALA A 275 -11.37 19.48 19.63
C ALA A 275 -11.11 18.01 19.23
N PHE A 276 -10.32 17.80 18.17
CA PHE A 276 -9.93 16.49 17.68
C PHE A 276 -9.11 15.70 18.72
N TYR A 277 -8.08 16.32 19.31
CA TYR A 277 -7.23 15.65 20.30
C TYR A 277 -7.90 15.44 21.66
N GLU A 278 -8.86 16.29 22.06
CA GLU A 278 -9.68 16.01 23.24
C GLU A 278 -10.43 14.68 23.09
N VAL A 279 -11.05 14.44 21.94
CA VAL A 279 -11.77 13.17 21.68
C VAL A 279 -10.81 11.99 21.60
N ILE A 280 -9.64 12.14 20.97
CA ILE A 280 -8.60 11.08 20.96
C ILE A 280 -8.19 10.69 22.38
N LEU A 281 -8.02 11.68 23.27
CA LEU A 281 -7.61 11.46 24.66
C LEU A 281 -8.70 10.80 25.52
N GLU A 282 -9.97 11.11 25.24
CA GLU A 282 -11.14 10.45 25.83
C GLU A 282 -11.16 8.96 25.48
N GLY A 283 -10.84 8.61 24.23
CA GLY A 283 -10.82 7.23 23.76
C GLY A 283 -12.20 6.62 23.59
N ASP A 284 -12.26 5.30 23.44
CA ASP A 284 -13.50 4.54 23.30
C ASP A 284 -14.31 4.52 24.62
N LYS A 285 -15.44 3.79 24.63
CA LYS A 285 -16.29 3.62 25.83
C LYS A 285 -15.52 3.19 27.09
N THR A 286 -14.41 2.47 26.93
CA THR A 286 -13.56 1.96 28.00
C THR A 286 -12.28 2.78 28.22
N GLY A 287 -12.12 3.89 27.50
CA GLY A 287 -10.95 4.74 27.54
C GLY A 287 -9.75 4.20 26.75
N LYS A 288 -9.95 3.23 25.85
CA LYS A 288 -8.89 2.73 24.97
C LYS A 288 -8.66 3.71 23.81
N PRO A 289 -7.43 3.83 23.29
CA PRO A 289 -7.16 4.72 22.18
C PRO A 289 -7.89 4.30 20.91
N PHE A 290 -8.29 5.28 20.10
CA PHE A 290 -8.63 5.02 18.71
C PHE A 290 -7.36 4.73 17.92
N HIS A 291 -7.34 3.62 17.18
CA HIS A 291 -6.20 3.26 16.33
C HIS A 291 -6.16 4.04 15.01
N PHE A 292 -7.31 4.55 14.56
CA PHE A 292 -7.46 5.21 13.26
C PHE A 292 -8.43 6.41 13.34
N PRO A 293 -8.24 7.44 12.48
CA PRO A 293 -7.07 7.62 11.62
C PRO A 293 -5.81 7.96 12.43
N ILE A 294 -4.65 7.54 11.96
CA ILE A 294 -3.35 7.87 12.57
C ILE A 294 -2.98 9.31 12.18
N PRO A 295 -2.83 10.24 13.14
CA PRO A 295 -2.39 11.59 12.85
C PRO A 295 -0.88 11.64 12.59
N THR A 296 -0.49 12.27 11.48
CA THR A 296 0.88 12.61 11.15
C THR A 296 1.07 14.11 11.31
N ILE A 297 2.08 14.51 12.08
CA ILE A 297 2.44 15.91 12.31
C ILE A 297 3.82 16.19 11.73
N ASN A 298 3.91 17.25 10.95
CA ASN A 298 5.17 17.69 10.37
C ASN A 298 5.91 18.58 11.38
N ILE A 299 7.13 18.19 11.75
CA ILE A 299 8.01 18.97 12.63
C ILE A 299 8.99 19.74 11.76
N THR A 300 8.80 21.06 11.68
CA THR A 300 9.66 22.00 10.94
C THR A 300 10.53 22.82 11.87
N LYS A 301 11.47 23.62 11.31
CA LYS A 301 12.34 24.50 12.09
C LYS A 301 11.57 25.57 12.87
N ASP A 302 10.43 25.98 12.34
CA ASP A 302 9.52 26.97 12.88
C ASP A 302 8.27 26.34 13.51
N PHE A 303 8.40 25.10 13.99
CA PHE A 303 7.34 24.41 14.72
C PHE A 303 7.01 25.16 16.03
N PRO A 304 5.73 25.42 16.32
CA PRO A 304 5.31 26.20 17.49
C PRO A 304 5.35 25.36 18.78
N TRP A 305 6.55 25.10 19.30
CA TRP A 305 6.77 24.25 20.49
C TRP A 305 6.07 24.75 21.75
N ASP A 306 5.98 26.07 21.92
CA ASP A 306 5.47 26.71 23.13
C ASP A 306 4.01 27.18 23.00
N ASP A 307 3.32 26.86 21.90
CA ASP A 307 1.91 27.23 21.74
C ASP A 307 1.01 26.22 22.48
N PRO A 308 0.28 26.64 23.53
CA PRO A 308 -0.55 25.75 24.34
C PRO A 308 -1.72 25.13 23.57
N ALA A 309 -2.05 25.63 22.37
CA ALA A 309 -3.02 24.99 21.49
C ALA A 309 -2.61 23.56 21.09
N TYR A 310 -1.31 23.24 21.12
CA TYR A 310 -0.77 21.96 20.70
C TYR A 310 -0.38 21.03 21.86
N ASP A 311 -0.57 21.44 23.12
CA ASP A 311 -0.28 20.60 24.31
C ASP A 311 -0.96 19.23 24.26
N LEU A 312 -2.20 19.18 23.74
CA LEU A 312 -2.97 17.95 23.63
C LEU A 312 -2.36 16.96 22.63
N ILE A 313 -1.63 17.45 21.62
CA ILE A 313 -0.90 16.62 20.66
C ILE A 313 0.16 15.80 21.41
N PHE A 314 0.99 16.49 22.19
CA PHE A 314 2.06 15.84 22.97
C PHE A 314 1.50 14.96 24.08
N LYS A 315 0.42 15.39 24.73
CA LYS A 315 -0.28 14.58 25.73
C LYS A 315 -0.81 13.26 25.14
N ALA A 316 -1.41 13.31 23.95
CA ALA A 316 -1.89 12.11 23.25
C ALA A 316 -0.72 11.19 22.86
N SER A 317 0.38 11.75 22.35
CA SER A 317 1.61 11.00 22.05
C SER A 317 2.17 10.31 23.30
N GLY A 318 2.27 11.02 24.42
CA GLY A 318 2.81 10.48 25.67
C GLY A 318 1.91 9.42 26.32
N LYS A 319 0.58 9.59 26.22
CA LYS A 319 -0.39 8.66 26.82
C LYS A 319 -0.58 7.38 26.00
N TYR A 320 -0.66 7.50 24.67
CA TYR A 320 -1.12 6.41 23.79
C TYR A 320 -0.20 6.10 22.61
N GLY A 321 0.82 6.93 22.34
CA GLY A 321 1.67 6.75 21.15
C GLY A 321 0.91 6.96 19.84
N THR A 322 -0.16 7.76 19.85
CA THR A 322 -1.10 7.90 18.72
C THR A 322 -0.48 8.54 17.48
N ASN A 323 0.48 9.45 17.66
CA ASN A 323 0.94 10.33 16.59
C ASN A 323 2.21 9.82 15.92
N TYR A 324 2.29 10.04 14.61
CA TYR A 324 3.54 9.98 13.85
C TYR A 324 4.09 11.39 13.66
N PHE A 325 5.41 11.52 13.85
CA PHE A 325 6.11 12.78 13.64
C PHE A 325 7.02 12.65 12.43
N ALA A 326 6.74 13.45 11.40
CA ALA A 326 7.62 13.59 10.25
C ALA A 326 8.62 14.72 10.55
N ASN A 327 9.88 14.36 10.82
CA ASN A 327 10.92 15.31 11.20
C ASN A 327 11.62 15.91 9.97
N TYR A 328 11.40 17.20 9.73
CA TYR A 328 12.03 17.98 8.66
C TYR A 328 13.14 18.92 9.16
N ILE A 329 13.41 19.01 10.47
CA ILE A 329 14.43 19.92 11.03
C ILE A 329 15.82 19.61 10.47
N ASN A 330 16.15 18.31 10.39
CA ASN A 330 17.44 17.81 9.91
C ASN A 330 17.37 17.27 8.47
N SER A 331 16.36 17.72 7.71
CA SER A 331 16.15 17.30 6.33
C SER A 331 16.39 18.47 5.37
N GLU A 332 16.81 18.15 4.16
CA GLU A 332 16.74 19.07 3.02
C GLU A 332 15.33 19.12 2.40
N MET A 333 14.40 18.27 2.85
CA MET A 333 13.02 18.22 2.39
C MET A 333 12.17 19.27 3.10
N ASN A 334 11.25 19.91 2.37
CA ASN A 334 10.17 20.70 2.97
C ASN A 334 8.91 19.84 3.13
N PRO A 335 8.01 20.15 4.07
CA PRO A 335 6.72 19.48 4.18
C PRO A 335 5.87 19.59 2.91
N GLU A 336 6.09 20.61 2.08
CA GLU A 336 5.44 20.75 0.77
C GLU A 336 5.93 19.68 -0.22
N ASP A 337 7.15 19.18 -0.05
CA ASP A 337 7.73 18.16 -0.92
C ASP A 337 7.23 16.74 -0.55
N VAL A 338 6.70 16.47 0.65
CA VAL A 338 6.36 15.08 1.03
C VAL A 338 5.10 15.05 1.90
N ARG A 339 3.95 14.68 1.32
CA ARG A 339 2.67 14.64 2.08
C ARG A 339 1.90 13.32 2.06
N SER A 340 2.26 12.37 1.21
CA SER A 340 1.50 11.12 0.97
C SER A 340 2.28 9.94 1.51
N MET A 341 2.29 9.84 2.83
CA MET A 341 3.08 8.84 3.54
C MET A 341 2.16 7.82 4.19
N CYS A 342 1.70 6.86 3.39
CA CYS A 342 1.25 5.58 3.89
C CYS A 342 2.47 4.76 4.31
N CYS A 343 2.93 4.97 5.54
CA CYS A 343 4.03 4.24 6.20
C CYS A 343 5.43 4.39 5.54
N ARG A 344 6.24 5.32 6.07
CA ARG A 344 7.73 5.33 6.06
C ARG A 344 8.45 5.31 4.69
N LEU A 345 7.86 5.85 3.62
CA LEU A 345 8.49 5.97 2.29
C LEU A 345 9.38 7.21 2.13
N ARG A 346 10.71 7.11 2.30
CA ARG A 346 11.60 8.27 2.06
C ARG A 346 11.79 8.48 0.55
N LEU A 347 11.46 9.67 0.04
CA LEU A 347 11.51 10.00 -1.38
C LEU A 347 12.80 10.75 -1.76
N ASP A 348 13.25 10.59 -3.01
CA ASP A 348 14.31 11.40 -3.61
C ASP A 348 13.71 12.67 -4.23
N LEU A 349 14.23 13.83 -3.84
CA LEU A 349 13.80 15.17 -4.27
C LEU A 349 13.88 15.37 -5.78
N LYS A 350 14.84 14.74 -6.48
CA LYS A 350 14.96 14.87 -7.95
C LYS A 350 13.86 14.11 -8.69
N GLU A 351 13.46 12.96 -8.17
CA GLU A 351 12.38 12.18 -8.78
C GLU A 351 11.03 12.82 -8.54
N LEU A 352 10.80 13.41 -7.36
CA LEU A 352 9.53 14.03 -7.04
C LEU A 352 9.28 15.33 -7.81
N HIS A 353 10.29 16.20 -7.95
CA HIS A 353 10.19 17.41 -8.78
C HIS A 353 9.84 17.05 -10.25
N ASN A 354 10.35 15.93 -10.76
CA ASN A 354 10.01 15.42 -12.09
C ASN A 354 8.67 14.66 -12.13
N ARG A 355 8.21 14.12 -11.00
CA ARG A 355 6.95 13.36 -10.86
C ARG A 355 5.77 14.18 -10.39
N GLY A 356 5.95 15.49 -10.17
CA GLY A 356 4.88 16.48 -10.06
C GLY A 356 3.77 16.00 -9.15
N GLY A 357 4.15 15.58 -7.93
CA GLY A 357 3.30 14.83 -7.00
C GLY A 357 2.11 15.60 -6.45
N GLY A 358 1.54 16.56 -7.19
CA GLY A 358 0.27 17.16 -6.88
C GLY A 358 -0.70 16.99 -8.02
N GLY A 359 -1.98 16.85 -7.69
CA GLY A 359 -3.01 17.38 -8.57
C GLY A 359 -2.79 18.88 -8.82
N LEU A 360 -3.74 19.51 -9.48
CA LEU A 360 -3.68 20.93 -9.86
C LEU A 360 -3.39 21.90 -8.68
N PHE A 361 -3.42 21.44 -7.41
CA PHE A 361 -3.42 22.29 -6.20
C PHE A 361 -2.56 21.84 -5.00
N GLY A 362 -1.62 20.88 -5.12
CA GLY A 362 -0.68 20.65 -3.99
C GLY A 362 0.21 19.41 -4.06
N ALA A 363 1.50 19.60 -3.77
CA ALA A 363 2.49 18.51 -3.75
C ALA A 363 2.25 17.54 -2.56
N GLY A 364 2.23 16.24 -2.87
CA GLY A 364 2.04 15.11 -1.97
C GLY A 364 0.60 14.58 -1.84
N ALA A 365 -0.33 14.85 -2.75
CA ALA A 365 -1.61 14.13 -2.86
C ALA A 365 -1.65 13.22 -4.10
N LEU A 366 -2.58 12.26 -4.16
CA LEU A 366 -2.73 11.32 -5.28
C LEU A 366 -1.46 10.51 -5.60
N THR A 367 -0.71 10.12 -4.57
CA THR A 367 0.45 9.23 -4.68
C THR A 367 0.53 8.28 -3.48
N GLY A 368 1.42 7.30 -3.55
CA GLY A 368 1.58 6.20 -2.62
C GLY A 368 2.50 5.17 -3.25
N SER A 369 2.21 3.88 -3.07
CA SER A 369 3.01 2.80 -3.65
C SER A 369 2.14 1.85 -4.47
N ILE A 370 2.63 1.48 -5.66
CA ILE A 370 2.00 0.46 -6.51
C ILE A 370 2.21 -0.94 -5.90
N GLY A 371 3.29 -1.12 -5.16
CA GLY A 371 3.75 -2.40 -4.64
C GLY A 371 5.02 -2.25 -3.85
N VAL A 372 5.19 -3.12 -2.86
CA VAL A 372 6.40 -3.22 -2.05
C VAL A 372 6.97 -4.63 -2.21
N VAL A 373 8.27 -4.71 -2.48
CA VAL A 373 9.05 -5.95 -2.44
C VAL A 373 10.18 -5.75 -1.45
N THR A 374 10.33 -6.63 -0.46
CA THR A 374 11.38 -6.52 0.56
C THR A 374 12.43 -7.59 0.38
N ILE A 375 13.69 -7.17 0.26
CA ILE A 375 14.83 -8.07 0.10
C ILE A 375 15.32 -8.55 1.45
N ASP A 376 15.51 -9.86 1.59
CA ASP A 376 16.08 -10.50 2.78
C ASP A 376 17.62 -10.39 2.75
N LEU A 377 18.14 -9.31 3.34
CA LEU A 377 19.59 -9.13 3.47
C LEU A 377 20.25 -10.19 4.36
N PRO A 378 19.66 -10.64 5.49
CA PRO A 378 20.23 -11.71 6.31
C PRO A 378 20.59 -12.95 5.50
N ARG A 379 19.69 -13.36 4.60
CA ARG A 379 19.90 -14.51 3.70
C ARG A 379 21.05 -14.27 2.73
N ILE A 380 21.13 -13.08 2.12
CA ILE A 380 22.26 -12.73 1.25
C ILE A 380 23.56 -12.81 2.04
N GLY A 381 23.62 -12.21 3.23
CA GLY A 381 24.79 -12.25 4.11
C GLY A 381 25.23 -13.68 4.46
N TYR A 382 24.27 -14.57 4.71
CA TYR A 382 24.54 -15.98 5.03
C TYR A 382 25.10 -16.79 3.84
N LEU A 383 24.55 -16.56 2.64
CA LEU A 383 24.94 -17.29 1.45
C LEU A 383 26.27 -16.80 0.86
N SER A 384 26.61 -15.53 1.09
CA SER A 384 27.78 -14.90 0.47
C SER A 384 29.09 -15.28 1.14
N LYS A 385 30.12 -15.55 0.32
CA LYS A 385 31.49 -15.82 0.82
C LYS A 385 32.46 -14.67 0.63
N THR A 386 32.15 -13.77 -0.30
CA THR A 386 32.98 -12.60 -0.61
C THR A 386 32.11 -11.37 -0.77
N LYS A 387 32.73 -10.19 -0.68
CA LYS A 387 32.02 -8.93 -0.91
C LYS A 387 31.43 -8.87 -2.32
N LYS A 388 32.17 -9.38 -3.31
CA LYS A 388 31.71 -9.45 -4.71
C LYS A 388 30.44 -10.30 -4.83
N ASP A 389 30.46 -11.51 -4.29
CA ASP A 389 29.31 -12.44 -4.27
C ASP A 389 28.09 -11.86 -3.52
N PHE A 390 28.32 -11.08 -2.45
CA PHE A 390 27.24 -10.34 -1.76
C PHE A 390 26.54 -9.35 -2.70
N PHE A 391 27.30 -8.48 -3.36
CA PHE A 391 26.71 -7.47 -4.24
C PHE A 391 26.11 -8.09 -5.51
N GLU A 392 26.71 -9.13 -6.09
CA GLU A 392 26.14 -9.84 -7.25
C GLU A 392 24.79 -10.49 -6.91
N ARG A 393 24.66 -11.08 -5.70
CA ARG A 393 23.37 -11.63 -5.24
C ARG A 393 22.34 -10.54 -5.00
N LEU A 394 22.74 -9.45 -4.35
CA LEU A 394 21.87 -8.31 -4.10
C LEU A 394 21.34 -7.71 -5.41
N GLU A 395 22.23 -7.47 -6.37
CA GLU A 395 21.88 -6.96 -7.71
C GLU A 395 20.85 -7.86 -8.40
N ARG A 396 21.12 -9.17 -8.47
CA ARG A 396 20.19 -10.14 -9.06
C ARG A 396 18.80 -10.10 -8.42
N VAL A 397 18.74 -10.04 -7.08
CA VAL A 397 17.47 -10.02 -6.34
C VAL A 397 16.76 -8.68 -6.49
N MET A 398 17.50 -7.56 -6.56
CA MET A 398 16.95 -6.23 -6.85
C MET A 398 16.36 -6.14 -8.26
N ASP A 399 17.00 -6.74 -9.26
CA ASP A 399 16.49 -6.78 -10.64
C ASP A 399 15.17 -7.55 -10.74
N LEU A 400 15.08 -8.71 -10.10
CA LEU A 400 13.83 -9.48 -10.04
C LEU A 400 12.74 -8.73 -9.27
N ALA A 401 13.09 -8.04 -8.18
CA ALA A 401 12.16 -7.20 -7.43
C ALA A 401 11.61 -6.06 -8.31
N LYS A 402 12.49 -5.36 -9.03
CA LYS A 402 12.11 -4.33 -10.01
C LYS A 402 11.17 -4.87 -11.08
N GLU A 403 11.51 -6.00 -11.70
CA GLU A 403 10.70 -6.64 -12.74
C GLU A 403 9.29 -6.94 -12.22
N SER A 404 9.18 -7.52 -11.01
CA SER A 404 7.87 -7.80 -10.40
C SER A 404 7.03 -6.53 -10.21
N LEU A 405 7.63 -5.42 -9.79
CA LEU A 405 6.94 -4.14 -9.58
C LEU A 405 6.50 -3.50 -10.90
N GLU A 406 7.31 -3.60 -11.95
CA GLU A 406 6.96 -3.12 -13.29
C GLU A 406 5.81 -3.92 -13.90
N ILE A 407 5.81 -5.25 -13.75
CA ILE A 407 4.71 -6.13 -14.16
C ILE A 407 3.43 -5.74 -13.43
N LYS A 408 3.50 -5.60 -12.09
CA LYS A 408 2.36 -5.18 -11.27
C LYS A 408 1.79 -3.85 -11.74
N ARG A 409 2.64 -2.84 -11.98
CA ARG A 409 2.21 -1.52 -12.47
C ARG A 409 1.46 -1.61 -13.79
N LYS A 410 2.03 -2.29 -14.80
CA LYS A 410 1.40 -2.44 -16.12
C LYS A 410 0.05 -3.13 -16.02
N LEU A 411 -0.06 -4.17 -15.19
CA LEU A 411 -1.30 -4.90 -15.00
C LEU A 411 -2.38 -4.04 -14.33
N LEU A 412 -2.03 -3.32 -13.26
CA LEU A 412 -2.96 -2.46 -12.52
C LEU A 412 -3.44 -1.29 -13.37
N GLU A 413 -2.57 -0.69 -14.19
CA GLU A 413 -2.97 0.35 -15.16
C GLU A 413 -4.03 -0.20 -16.14
N ASN A 414 -3.80 -1.38 -16.72
CA ASN A 414 -4.75 -2.03 -17.62
C ASN A 414 -6.09 -2.37 -16.93
N PHE A 415 -6.06 -2.82 -15.68
CA PHE A 415 -7.29 -3.06 -14.91
C PHE A 415 -8.03 -1.77 -14.57
N THR A 416 -7.31 -0.68 -14.30
CA THR A 416 -7.90 0.65 -14.09
C THR A 416 -8.59 1.13 -15.35
N GLU A 417 -7.93 1.00 -16.51
CA GLU A 417 -8.50 1.36 -17.80
C GLU A 417 -9.80 0.59 -18.08
N LYS A 418 -9.83 -0.71 -17.77
CA LYS A 418 -11.01 -1.58 -17.88
C LYS A 418 -12.10 -1.31 -16.83
N GLY A 419 -11.85 -0.44 -15.84
CA GLY A 419 -12.82 -0.04 -14.82
C GLY A 419 -12.91 -0.96 -13.61
N LEU A 420 -11.86 -1.76 -13.31
CA LEU A 420 -11.83 -2.60 -12.10
C LEU A 420 -11.75 -1.77 -10.80
N TYR A 421 -11.14 -0.58 -10.86
CA TYR A 421 -11.03 0.37 -9.75
C TYR A 421 -11.82 1.64 -10.09
N PRO A 422 -13.17 1.57 -10.10
CA PRO A 422 -14.00 2.63 -10.66
C PRO A 422 -13.84 3.97 -9.92
N TYR A 423 -13.69 3.97 -8.60
CA TYR A 423 -13.52 5.22 -7.87
C TYR A 423 -12.10 5.78 -8.03
N ALA A 424 -11.07 4.95 -7.89
CA ALA A 424 -9.69 5.36 -8.13
C ALA A 424 -9.52 5.91 -9.54
N LYS A 425 -10.15 5.30 -10.56
CA LYS A 425 -10.15 5.80 -11.94
C LYS A 425 -10.67 7.24 -12.03
N PHE A 426 -11.76 7.55 -11.32
CA PHE A 426 -12.35 8.89 -11.29
C PHE A 426 -11.52 9.91 -10.49
N TYR A 427 -10.94 9.50 -9.36
CA TYR A 427 -10.10 10.36 -8.52
C TYR A 427 -8.65 10.51 -9.01
N LEU A 428 -8.22 9.69 -9.97
CA LEU A 428 -6.92 9.78 -10.64
C LEU A 428 -7.01 10.29 -12.09
N GLU A 429 -8.17 10.80 -12.52
CA GLU A 429 -8.37 11.27 -13.90
C GLU A 429 -7.39 12.40 -14.27
N GLU A 430 -7.15 13.36 -13.36
CA GLU A 430 -6.19 14.44 -13.60
C GLU A 430 -4.74 13.92 -13.67
N VAL A 431 -4.39 12.91 -12.87
CA VAL A 431 -3.09 12.24 -12.98
C VAL A 431 -2.96 11.56 -14.33
N LYS A 432 -4.02 10.86 -14.80
CA LYS A 432 -4.07 10.25 -16.13
C LYS A 432 -3.87 11.27 -17.24
N LYS A 433 -4.49 12.45 -17.16
CA LYS A 433 -4.30 13.54 -18.13
C LYS A 433 -2.87 14.09 -18.13
N MET A 434 -2.26 14.22 -16.95
CA MET A 434 -0.91 14.78 -16.82
C MET A 434 0.22 13.77 -17.13
N ARG A 435 0.00 12.48 -16.87
CA ARG A 435 1.04 11.43 -16.88
C ARG A 435 0.76 10.29 -17.85
N GLU A 436 -0.34 10.37 -18.60
CA GLU A 436 -0.86 9.30 -19.47
C GLU A 436 -1.15 7.97 -18.75
N THR A 437 -1.03 7.93 -17.42
CA THR A 437 -1.25 6.76 -16.56
C THR A 437 -1.94 7.16 -15.26
N TYR A 438 -2.86 6.33 -14.75
CA TYR A 438 -3.60 6.64 -13.50
C TYR A 438 -2.66 6.57 -12.28
N TRP A 439 -1.78 5.58 -12.24
CA TRP A 439 -0.87 5.36 -11.12
C TRP A 439 0.52 5.98 -11.34
N GLY A 440 0.64 6.95 -12.25
CA GLY A 440 1.91 7.56 -12.66
C GLY A 440 2.68 8.20 -11.49
N ASN A 441 1.96 8.70 -10.49
CA ASN A 441 2.56 9.32 -9.32
C ASN A 441 2.99 8.30 -8.25
N HIS A 442 2.45 7.07 -8.22
CA HIS A 442 2.75 6.07 -7.20
C HIS A 442 4.13 5.44 -7.41
N PHE A 443 4.87 5.20 -6.33
CA PHE A 443 6.21 4.63 -6.36
C PHE A 443 6.20 3.10 -6.51
N SER A 444 7.27 2.56 -7.07
CA SER A 444 7.58 1.13 -7.01
C SER A 444 8.63 0.94 -5.90
N THR A 445 8.27 0.27 -4.81
CA THR A 445 9.09 0.28 -3.61
C THR A 445 9.89 -1.01 -3.45
N ILE A 446 11.22 -0.90 -3.43
CA ILE A 446 12.11 -1.98 -2.99
C ILE A 446 12.55 -1.66 -1.56
N GLY A 447 12.07 -2.43 -0.61
CA GLY A 447 12.47 -2.37 0.79
C GLY A 447 13.62 -3.32 1.09
N LEU A 448 14.33 -3.04 2.18
CA LEU A 448 15.39 -3.90 2.72
C LEU A 448 15.04 -4.26 4.16
N ILE A 449 15.35 -5.48 4.58
CA ILE A 449 15.21 -5.92 5.98
C ILE A 449 16.48 -6.59 6.47
N GLY A 450 16.78 -6.44 7.76
CA GLY A 450 17.79 -7.22 8.47
C GLY A 450 19.24 -6.89 8.14
N MET A 451 19.57 -5.62 7.91
CA MET A 451 20.96 -5.21 7.61
C MET A 451 21.96 -5.62 8.70
N ASN A 452 21.55 -5.53 9.98
CA ASN A 452 22.40 -5.95 11.09
C ASN A 452 22.72 -7.45 11.03
N GLU A 453 21.69 -8.28 10.87
CA GLU A 453 21.83 -9.73 10.79
C GLU A 453 22.56 -10.14 9.51
N ALA A 454 22.42 -9.38 8.42
CA ALA A 454 23.20 -9.57 7.20
C ALA A 454 24.70 -9.41 7.44
N LEU A 455 25.11 -8.37 8.17
CA LEU A 455 26.52 -8.16 8.54
C LEU A 455 27.01 -9.23 9.52
N LEU A 456 26.18 -9.63 10.49
CA LEU A 456 26.53 -10.72 11.42
C LEU A 456 26.76 -12.03 10.67
N ASN A 457 25.88 -12.38 9.73
CA ASN A 457 26.02 -13.59 8.92
C ASN A 457 27.24 -13.53 7.98
N PHE A 458 27.51 -12.37 7.37
CA PHE A 458 28.54 -12.22 6.35
C PHE A 458 29.95 -12.06 6.93
N MET A 459 30.09 -11.26 7.99
CA MET A 459 31.40 -10.86 8.53
C MET A 459 31.52 -11.00 10.05
N ASN A 460 30.50 -11.52 10.73
CA ASN A 460 30.45 -11.66 12.19
C ASN A 460 30.71 -10.32 12.92
N LYS A 461 30.11 -9.25 12.38
CA LYS A 461 30.12 -7.88 12.92
C LYS A 461 28.73 -7.28 12.82
N ASP A 462 28.37 -6.46 13.79
CA ASP A 462 27.11 -5.71 13.83
C ASP A 462 27.30 -4.29 13.25
N MET A 463 26.19 -3.58 13.04
CA MET A 463 26.17 -2.20 12.53
C MET A 463 26.72 -1.17 13.51
N VAL A 464 26.97 -1.52 14.78
CA VAL A 464 27.50 -0.58 15.78
C VAL A 464 29.02 -0.61 15.85
N SER A 465 29.65 -1.65 15.33
CA SER A 465 31.11 -1.73 15.21
C SER A 465 31.62 -0.87 14.06
N ALA A 466 32.80 -0.24 14.21
CA ALA A 466 33.40 0.59 13.15
C ALA A 466 33.71 -0.16 11.83
N ARG A 467 33.66 -1.50 11.86
CA ARG A 467 33.94 -2.36 10.71
C ARG A 467 32.66 -2.83 10.00
N GLY A 468 31.53 -2.90 10.71
CA GLY A 468 30.21 -3.14 10.12
C GLY A 468 29.66 -1.85 9.54
#